data_AF-A0A661Y2W7-F1
#
_entry.id   AF-A0A661Y2W7-F1
#
_cell.length_a   1.000
_cell.length_b   1.000
_cell.length_c   1.000
_cell.angle_alpha   90.00
_cell.angle_beta   90.00
_cell.angle_gamma   90.00
#
_symmetry.space_group_name_H-M   'P 1'
#
loop_
_entity.id
_entity.type
_entity.pdbx_description
1 polymer ?
#
loop_
_entity_poly.entity_id
_entity_poly.type
_entity_poly.pdbx_seq_one_letter_code
_entity_poly.pdbx_strand_id
1 'polypeptide(L)'
;MKADYSKIGVILILLLGIVNIPGYAQENTPQFYFINLQKDTVFCKTLSYGTNTKGYLNRLDYMTINDIPYEFNGKKNVPNILTFYINGKTLDKIPYRLGSQSKLYVYSERLTNGELIVYINHIIPDVSVVYRFYIQFDDGAMYRVDKRSDFEEHIKPRMLSCEKFKNTLTWEISDEEEKFLEAVRLYNSMCE
;
A
#
# COMPACT_ATOMS: atom_id res chain seq x y z
N MET A 1 -6.74 -84.23 18.30
CA MET A 1 -7.17 -83.30 19.38
C MET A 1 -6.19 -82.13 19.37
N LYS A 2 -6.69 -80.89 19.19
CA LYS A 2 -6.20 -79.56 19.65
C LYS A 2 -4.67 -79.35 19.85
N ALA A 3 -4.04 -78.23 19.50
CA ALA A 3 -4.48 -76.90 19.07
C ALA A 3 -3.37 -76.18 18.27
N ASP A 4 -3.84 -75.22 17.49
CA ASP A 4 -3.16 -74.34 16.55
C ASP A 4 -2.58 -73.11 17.27
N TYR A 5 -1.28 -72.84 17.14
CA TYR A 5 -0.62 -71.62 17.61
C TYR A 5 -0.47 -70.63 16.46
N SER A 6 -1.61 -70.30 15.86
CA SER A 6 -1.76 -69.09 15.06
C SER A 6 -1.87 -67.88 15.99
N LYS A 7 -1.05 -66.88 15.72
CA LYS A 7 -1.07 -65.50 16.25
C LYS A 7 -0.28 -65.28 17.54
N ILE A 8 0.76 -64.46 17.42
CA ILE A 8 1.07 -63.25 18.20
C ILE A 8 2.58 -63.03 18.06
N GLY A 9 3.00 -61.99 17.34
CA GLY A 9 4.42 -61.79 17.12
C GLY A 9 4.80 -60.53 16.34
N VAL A 10 4.25 -59.39 16.77
CA VAL A 10 4.85 -58.04 16.63
C VAL A 10 5.19 -57.59 15.20
N ILE A 11 4.17 -57.04 14.55
CA ILE A 11 4.33 -56.06 13.48
C ILE A 11 4.99 -54.81 14.10
N LEU A 12 6.30 -54.65 13.88
CA LEU A 12 7.03 -53.41 14.15
C LEU A 12 6.76 -52.45 12.98
N ILE A 13 5.55 -51.87 12.95
CA ILE A 13 5.27 -50.70 12.11
C ILE A 13 6.18 -49.58 12.63
N LEU A 14 7.25 -49.30 11.90
CA LEU A 14 7.94 -48.02 11.89
C LEU A 14 6.95 -46.96 11.40
N LEU A 15 6.06 -46.55 12.31
CA LEU A 15 5.38 -45.26 12.26
C LEU A 15 6.48 -44.22 12.48
N LEU A 16 7.22 -43.92 11.41
CA LEU A 16 7.85 -42.62 11.23
C LEU A 16 6.69 -41.63 11.21
N GLY A 17 6.32 -41.17 12.41
CA GLY A 17 5.53 -39.98 12.59
C GLY A 17 6.29 -38.86 11.91
N ILE A 18 5.88 -38.55 10.68
CA ILE A 18 6.04 -37.21 10.13
C ILE A 18 5.20 -36.37 11.07
N VAL A 19 5.84 -35.90 12.13
CA VAL A 19 5.30 -34.86 12.99
C VAL A 19 5.12 -33.70 12.02
N ASN A 20 3.87 -33.44 11.63
CA ASN A 20 3.50 -32.17 11.03
C ASN A 20 3.80 -31.14 12.10
N ILE A 21 5.04 -30.64 12.12
CA ILE A 21 5.36 -29.39 12.77
C ILE A 21 4.63 -28.38 11.90
N PRO A 22 3.52 -27.75 12.36
CA PRO A 22 3.02 -26.59 11.67
C PRO A 22 4.16 -25.58 11.68
N GLY A 23 4.83 -25.43 10.54
CA GLY A 23 5.76 -24.36 10.29
C GLY A 23 4.94 -23.08 10.36
N TYR A 24 4.79 -22.52 11.56
CA TYR A 24 4.41 -21.14 11.72
C TYR A 24 5.59 -20.31 11.21
N ALA A 25 5.69 -20.17 9.90
CA ALA A 25 6.32 -19.00 9.31
C ALA A 25 5.42 -17.82 9.69
N GLN A 26 5.49 -17.37 10.95
CA GLN A 26 5.02 -16.04 11.31
C GLN A 26 5.99 -15.06 10.67
N GLU A 27 5.71 -14.74 9.42
CA GLU A 27 6.25 -13.56 8.78
C GLU A 27 5.70 -12.38 9.57
N ASN A 28 6.46 -11.94 10.58
CA ASN A 28 6.21 -10.70 11.29
C ASN A 28 6.43 -9.57 10.29
N THR A 29 5.43 -9.33 9.46
CA THR A 29 5.42 -8.19 8.55
C THR A 29 5.64 -6.95 9.40
N PRO A 30 6.70 -6.17 9.12
CA PRO A 30 7.02 -5.01 9.94
C PRO A 30 5.83 -4.07 9.95
N GLN A 31 5.30 -3.80 11.14
CA GLN A 31 4.09 -2.98 11.31
C GLN A 31 4.32 -1.52 10.90
N PHE A 32 5.60 -1.10 10.87
CA PHE A 32 6.01 0.25 10.55
C PHE A 32 7.27 0.28 9.68
N TYR A 33 7.24 1.06 8.61
CA TYR A 33 8.44 1.46 7.87
C TYR A 33 8.27 2.81 7.19
N PHE A 34 9.36 3.39 6.73
CA PHE A 34 9.30 4.53 5.82
C PHE A 34 10.36 4.45 4.74
N ILE A 35 10.14 5.16 3.63
CA ILE A 35 11.05 5.24 2.48
C ILE A 35 11.55 6.69 2.37
N ASN A 36 12.87 6.89 2.38
CA ASN A 36 13.48 8.22 2.21
C ASN A 36 13.63 8.60 0.72
N LEU A 37 14.14 9.79 0.42
CA LEU A 37 14.41 10.23 -0.96
C LEU A 37 15.41 9.37 -1.72
N GLN A 38 16.35 8.75 -1.00
CA GLN A 38 17.34 7.83 -1.55
C GLN A 38 16.74 6.45 -1.89
N LYS A 39 15.44 6.25 -1.60
CA LYS A 39 14.71 4.99 -1.72
C LYS A 39 15.19 3.91 -0.75
N ASP A 40 15.85 4.30 0.35
CA ASP A 40 16.16 3.37 1.43
C ASP A 40 14.91 3.18 2.30
N THR A 41 14.58 1.91 2.54
CA THR A 41 13.52 1.51 3.44
C THR A 41 14.06 1.36 4.86
N VAL A 42 13.45 2.05 5.82
CA VAL A 42 13.79 1.96 7.24
C VAL A 42 12.66 1.27 8.00
N PHE A 43 12.90 0.06 8.49
CA PHE A 43 11.95 -0.70 9.29
C PHE A 43 11.99 -0.29 10.77
N CYS A 44 10.81 -0.17 11.37
CA CYS A 44 10.65 0.39 12.71
C CYS A 44 9.72 -0.48 13.58
N LYS A 45 9.96 -0.49 14.90
CA LYS A 45 9.04 -1.03 15.91
C LYS A 45 7.92 -0.04 16.25
N THR A 46 8.21 1.25 16.22
CA THR A 46 7.24 2.33 16.38
C THR A 46 7.56 3.42 15.37
N LEU A 47 6.53 4.14 14.92
CA LEU A 47 6.67 5.23 13.95
C LEU A 47 5.54 6.23 14.16
N SER A 48 5.91 7.49 14.37
CA SER A 48 5.03 8.63 14.51
C SER A 48 5.57 9.78 13.68
N TYR A 49 4.68 10.54 13.05
CA TYR A 49 5.07 11.73 12.31
C TYR A 49 4.11 12.88 12.59
N GLY A 50 4.52 14.08 12.21
CA GLY A 50 3.69 15.26 12.33
C GLY A 50 4.02 16.27 11.25
N THR A 51 2.98 16.92 10.72
CA THR A 51 3.12 18.03 9.78
C THR A 51 2.84 19.36 10.48
N ASN A 52 3.44 20.44 10.00
CA ASN A 52 3.04 21.79 10.42
C ASN A 52 1.77 22.26 9.69
N THR A 53 1.31 23.48 10.00
CA THR A 53 0.10 24.09 9.40
C THR A 53 0.17 24.28 7.88
N LYS A 54 1.36 24.19 7.29
CA LYS A 54 1.56 24.25 5.84
C LYS A 54 1.72 22.86 5.22
N GLY A 55 1.46 21.78 5.97
CA GLY A 55 1.59 20.40 5.50
C GLY A 55 3.02 19.89 5.36
N TYR A 56 4.04 20.67 5.79
CA TYR A 56 5.42 20.17 5.77
C TYR A 56 5.64 19.21 6.92
N LEU A 57 6.29 18.09 6.64
CA LEU A 57 6.80 17.18 7.66
C LEU A 57 7.74 17.96 8.60
N ASN A 58 7.40 17.94 9.90
CA ASN A 58 8.06 18.74 10.93
C ASN A 58 8.40 17.94 12.19
N ARG A 59 7.87 16.74 12.32
CA ARG A 59 8.23 15.77 13.36
C ARG A 59 8.31 14.38 12.76
N LEU A 60 9.32 13.61 13.15
CA LEU A 60 9.45 12.19 12.86
C LEU A 60 10.10 11.52 14.06
N ASP A 61 9.36 10.60 14.68
CA ASP A 61 9.81 9.84 15.85
C ASP A 61 9.67 8.36 15.51
N TYR A 62 10.74 7.59 15.67
CA TYR A 62 10.66 6.15 15.44
C TYR A 62 11.67 5.38 16.28
N MET A 63 11.37 4.11 16.53
CA MET A 63 12.28 3.16 17.15
C MET A 63 12.66 2.11 16.12
N THR A 64 13.96 1.91 15.90
CA THR A 64 14.44 0.87 14.97
C THR A 64 14.09 -0.53 15.45
N ILE A 65 14.28 -1.54 14.59
CA ILE A 65 14.14 -2.96 14.96
C ILE A 65 15.10 -3.39 16.08
N ASN A 66 16.18 -2.64 16.33
CA ASN A 66 17.19 -2.90 17.36
C ASN A 66 16.99 -2.03 18.61
N ASP A 67 15.79 -1.47 18.82
CA ASP A 67 15.45 -0.63 20.00
C ASP A 67 16.25 0.68 20.11
N ILE A 68 16.86 1.15 19.02
CA ILE A 68 17.51 2.46 18.97
C ILE A 68 16.45 3.53 18.63
N PRO A 69 16.21 4.52 19.50
CA PRO A 69 15.25 5.59 19.25
C PRO A 69 15.84 6.72 18.41
N TYR A 70 15.02 7.31 17.56
CA TYR A 70 15.31 8.53 16.80
C TYR A 70 14.16 9.52 16.93
N GLU A 71 14.50 10.78 17.18
CA GLU A 71 13.56 11.90 17.27
C GLU A 71 14.08 13.06 16.42
N PHE A 72 13.26 13.49 15.47
CA PHE A 72 13.56 14.63 14.61
C PHE A 72 12.47 15.67 14.76
N ASN A 73 12.86 16.87 15.19
CA ASN A 73 11.97 18.02 15.31
C ASN A 73 12.46 19.18 14.44
N GLY A 74 11.52 19.81 13.75
CA GLY A 74 11.78 20.95 12.87
C GLY A 74 12.01 20.52 11.42
N LYS A 75 11.33 21.19 10.48
CA LYS A 75 11.38 20.91 9.02
C LYS A 75 12.78 20.71 8.44
N LYS A 76 13.80 21.40 8.96
CA LYS A 76 15.19 21.30 8.47
C LYS A 76 15.90 20.03 8.93
N ASN A 77 15.46 19.44 10.03
CA ASN A 77 16.10 18.30 10.68
C ASN A 77 15.41 16.98 10.29
N VAL A 78 14.12 17.03 9.95
CA VAL A 78 13.39 15.83 9.54
C VAL A 78 13.83 15.43 8.13
N PRO A 79 14.27 14.17 7.91
CA PRO A 79 14.59 13.69 6.57
C PRO A 79 13.36 13.77 5.66
N ASN A 80 13.61 13.95 4.37
CA ASN A 80 12.52 13.98 3.41
C ASN A 80 12.02 12.55 3.15
N ILE A 81 10.82 12.26 3.65
CA ILE A 81 10.18 10.95 3.53
C ILE A 81 9.22 10.91 2.34
N LEU A 82 9.34 9.89 1.50
CA LEU A 82 8.44 9.64 0.37
C LEU A 82 7.20 8.86 0.78
N THR A 83 7.40 7.79 1.55
CA THR A 83 6.32 6.86 1.92
C THR A 83 6.42 6.52 3.39
N PHE A 84 5.27 6.44 4.06
CA PHE A 84 5.13 5.78 5.36
C PHE A 84 4.29 4.53 5.18
N TYR A 85 4.60 3.50 5.95
CA TYR A 85 3.72 2.38 6.20
C TYR A 85 3.46 2.31 7.69
N ILE A 86 2.21 2.48 8.08
CA ILE A 86 1.81 2.59 9.49
C ILE A 86 0.52 1.78 9.66
N ASN A 87 0.56 0.73 10.47
CA ASN A 87 -0.61 -0.08 10.81
C ASN A 87 -1.39 -0.59 9.59
N GLY A 88 -0.70 -1.17 8.60
CA GLY A 88 -1.35 -1.71 7.40
C GLY A 88 -1.68 -0.69 6.32
N LYS A 89 -1.46 0.60 6.57
CA LYS A 89 -1.73 1.67 5.61
C LYS A 89 -0.44 2.19 5.01
N THR A 90 -0.41 2.30 3.69
CA THR A 90 0.66 3.00 2.96
C THR A 90 0.23 4.44 2.72
N LEU A 91 1.06 5.39 3.16
CA LEU A 91 0.83 6.82 3.00
C LEU A 91 1.95 7.41 2.15
N ASP A 92 1.62 7.88 0.95
CA ASP A 92 2.60 8.49 0.05
C ASP A 92 2.54 10.01 0.10
N LYS A 93 3.72 10.60 -0.04
CA LYS A 93 3.90 12.02 -0.24
C LYS A 93 3.49 12.39 -1.67
N ILE A 94 2.33 13.02 -1.81
CA ILE A 94 1.83 13.49 -3.10
C ILE A 94 1.64 15.02 -3.09
N PRO A 95 1.65 15.68 -4.27
CA PRO A 95 1.38 17.11 -4.36
C PRO A 95 0.01 17.46 -3.78
N TYR A 96 -0.08 18.60 -3.08
CA TYR A 96 -1.33 19.08 -2.49
C TYR A 96 -2.35 19.48 -3.55
N ARG A 97 -1.89 20.05 -4.67
CA ARG A 97 -2.67 20.44 -5.85
C ARG A 97 -1.86 20.11 -7.09
N LEU A 98 -2.43 19.31 -8.00
CA LEU A 98 -1.84 19.05 -9.30
C LEU A 98 -1.81 20.34 -10.15
N GLY A 99 -0.74 20.52 -10.94
CA GLY A 99 -0.53 21.71 -11.79
C GLY A 99 -0.21 23.02 -11.07
N SER A 100 -0.18 23.04 -9.73
CA SER A 100 0.23 24.22 -8.97
C SER A 100 1.75 24.40 -8.96
N GLN A 101 2.24 25.63 -9.11
CA GLN A 101 3.65 25.95 -8.85
C GLN A 101 4.05 25.81 -7.37
N SER A 102 3.06 25.67 -6.48
CA SER A 102 3.27 25.50 -5.06
C SER A 102 3.88 24.13 -4.75
N LYS A 103 5.00 24.10 -4.02
CA LYS A 103 5.68 22.85 -3.57
C LYS A 103 5.03 22.22 -2.33
N LEU A 104 3.73 22.44 -2.14
CA LEU A 104 2.99 21.87 -1.02
C LEU A 104 2.66 20.40 -1.31
N TYR A 105 2.75 19.57 -0.28
CA TYR A 105 2.48 18.14 -0.35
C TYR A 105 1.64 17.70 0.83
N VAL A 106 1.10 16.49 0.73
CA VAL A 106 0.34 15.81 1.78
C VAL A 106 0.75 14.33 1.78
N TYR A 107 0.68 13.68 2.93
CA TYR A 107 0.74 12.22 3.01
C TYR A 107 -0.67 11.66 2.87
N SER A 108 -0.89 10.87 1.82
CA SER A 108 -2.22 10.39 1.43
C SER A 108 -2.24 8.88 1.41
N GLU A 109 -3.36 8.30 1.85
CA GLU A 109 -3.51 6.85 1.83
C GLU A 109 -3.54 6.33 0.40
N ARG A 110 -2.68 5.34 0.15
CA ARG A 110 -2.63 4.57 -1.07
C ARG A 110 -3.69 3.47 -1.00
N LEU A 111 -4.68 3.53 -1.89
CA LEU A 111 -5.80 2.59 -1.92
C LEU A 111 -5.59 1.38 -2.84
N THR A 112 -4.64 1.48 -3.77
CA THR A 112 -4.27 0.41 -4.70
C THR A 112 -2.76 0.30 -4.82
N ASN A 113 -2.26 -0.92 -4.99
CA ASN A 113 -0.87 -1.20 -5.35
C ASN A 113 -0.85 -1.77 -6.77
N GLY A 114 0.18 -1.45 -7.56
CA GLY A 114 0.34 -1.89 -8.95
C GLY A 114 0.82 -0.75 -9.84
N GLU A 115 0.64 -0.90 -11.15
CA GLU A 115 0.93 0.16 -12.14
C GLU A 115 0.11 1.42 -11.88
N LEU A 116 -1.17 1.24 -11.52
CA LEU A 116 -2.08 2.33 -11.22
C LEU A 116 -2.26 2.47 -9.71
N ILE A 117 -1.82 3.60 -9.19
CA ILE A 117 -1.89 3.92 -7.77
C ILE A 117 -2.96 4.99 -7.53
N VAL A 118 -3.91 4.72 -6.64
CA VAL A 118 -5.03 5.63 -6.34
C VAL A 118 -4.91 6.20 -4.94
N TYR A 119 -5.20 7.50 -4.82
CA TYR A 119 -5.20 8.25 -3.57
C TYR A 119 -6.55 8.96 -3.39
N ILE A 120 -7.19 8.77 -2.23
CA ILE A 120 -8.37 9.53 -1.83
C ILE A 120 -8.11 10.21 -0.49
N ASN A 121 -8.40 11.51 -0.40
CA ASN A 121 -8.38 12.25 0.87
C ASN A 121 -9.67 13.05 1.06
N HIS A 122 -10.26 12.90 2.24
CA HIS A 122 -11.33 13.75 2.76
C HIS A 122 -10.80 14.51 3.98
N ILE A 123 -10.12 15.65 3.79
CA ILE A 123 -9.66 16.44 4.95
C ILE A 123 -10.77 17.40 5.37
N ILE A 124 -11.25 17.26 6.62
CA ILE A 124 -12.04 18.28 7.32
C ILE A 124 -11.46 18.46 8.73
N PRO A 125 -10.65 19.51 8.94
CA PRO A 125 -10.94 20.42 10.05
C PRO A 125 -10.96 21.89 9.58
N ASP A 126 -12.07 22.58 9.89
CA ASP A 126 -12.34 24.02 9.78
C ASP A 126 -11.95 24.74 8.47
N VAL A 127 -12.93 24.84 7.57
CA VAL A 127 -13.13 25.92 6.56
C VAL A 127 -12.84 25.61 5.07
N SER A 128 -12.47 24.40 4.62
CA SER A 128 -12.73 24.02 3.20
C SER A 128 -12.65 22.51 2.96
N VAL A 129 -13.75 21.93 2.47
CA VAL A 129 -13.76 20.53 2.00
C VAL A 129 -12.88 20.45 0.76
N VAL A 130 -11.71 19.83 0.88
CA VAL A 130 -10.88 19.51 -0.29
C VAL A 130 -10.91 18.02 -0.49
N TYR A 131 -11.90 17.57 -1.25
CA TYR A 131 -11.93 16.23 -1.81
C TYR A 131 -10.80 16.09 -2.85
N ARG A 132 -9.96 15.07 -2.69
CA ARG A 132 -8.90 14.76 -3.66
C ARG A 132 -9.01 13.32 -4.04
N PHE A 133 -9.18 13.09 -5.33
CA PHE A 133 -9.25 11.76 -5.91
C PHE A 133 -8.26 11.69 -7.06
N TYR A 134 -7.06 11.21 -6.76
CA TYR A 134 -5.94 11.19 -7.71
C TYR A 134 -5.60 9.76 -8.10
N ILE A 135 -5.13 9.63 -9.34
CA ILE A 135 -4.45 8.43 -9.83
C ILE A 135 -3.04 8.80 -10.25
N GLN A 136 -2.10 7.89 -10.02
CA GLN A 136 -0.72 7.97 -10.48
C GLN A 136 -0.42 6.76 -11.37
N PHE A 137 0.24 7.01 -12.49
CA PHE A 137 0.72 5.97 -13.41
C PHE A 137 2.16 5.54 -13.05
N ASP A 138 2.61 4.49 -13.71
CA ASP A 138 3.95 3.89 -13.61
C ASP A 138 5.09 4.86 -13.96
N ASP A 139 4.86 5.76 -14.90
CA ASP A 139 5.79 6.85 -15.26
C ASP A 139 5.83 8.01 -14.23
N GLY A 140 4.98 7.94 -13.22
CA GLY A 140 4.83 8.95 -12.17
C GLY A 140 3.90 10.11 -12.52
N ALA A 141 3.29 10.14 -13.71
CA ALA A 141 2.26 11.12 -14.05
C ALA A 141 1.06 10.98 -13.12
N MET A 142 0.47 12.12 -12.72
CA MET A 142 -0.68 12.16 -11.82
C MET A 142 -1.84 12.93 -12.42
N TYR A 143 -3.04 12.43 -12.22
CA TYR A 143 -4.28 12.97 -12.77
C TYR A 143 -5.38 13.00 -11.72
N ARG A 144 -6.35 13.93 -11.90
CA ARG A 144 -7.56 13.97 -11.09
C ARG A 144 -8.62 13.06 -11.70
N VAL A 145 -9.06 12.05 -10.96
CA VAL A 145 -10.12 11.14 -11.39
C VAL A 145 -11.45 11.90 -11.51
N ASP A 146 -11.72 12.81 -10.56
CA ASP A 146 -12.93 13.63 -10.51
C ASP A 146 -12.95 14.82 -11.50
N LYS A 147 -11.93 14.94 -12.35
CA LYS A 147 -11.85 15.98 -13.39
C LYS A 147 -12.09 15.34 -14.75
N ARG A 148 -13.23 15.64 -15.36
CA ARG A 148 -13.66 15.06 -16.65
C ARG A 148 -12.60 15.06 -17.76
N SER A 149 -11.85 16.15 -17.94
CA SER A 149 -10.82 16.20 -18.98
C SER A 149 -9.67 15.23 -18.68
N ASP A 150 -9.20 15.19 -17.44
CA ASP A 150 -8.16 14.24 -17.03
C ASP A 150 -8.65 12.79 -17.18
N PHE A 151 -9.91 12.55 -16.82
CA PHE A 151 -10.54 11.24 -16.92
C PHE A 151 -10.66 10.75 -18.37
N GLU A 152 -11.27 11.53 -19.25
CA GLU A 152 -11.54 11.13 -20.64
C GLU A 152 -10.31 11.19 -21.53
N GLU A 153 -9.35 12.10 -21.28
CA GLU A 153 -8.19 12.31 -22.16
C GLU A 153 -6.96 11.49 -21.74
N HIS A 154 -6.86 11.09 -20.46
CA HIS A 154 -5.67 10.42 -19.94
C HIS A 154 -5.98 9.11 -19.23
N ILE A 155 -6.89 9.12 -18.25
CA ILE A 155 -7.14 7.97 -17.37
C ILE A 155 -7.82 6.82 -18.13
N LYS A 156 -9.01 7.06 -18.67
CA LYS A 156 -9.80 6.06 -19.38
C LYS A 156 -9.06 5.51 -20.61
N PRO A 157 -8.41 6.33 -21.46
CA PRO A 157 -7.61 5.82 -22.57
C PRO A 157 -6.43 4.94 -22.13
N ARG A 158 -5.69 5.32 -21.08
CA ARG A 158 -4.57 4.52 -20.54
C ARG A 158 -5.06 3.16 -20.06
N MET A 159 -6.14 3.12 -19.27
CA MET A 159 -6.71 1.86 -18.80
C MET A 159 -7.16 0.96 -19.97
N LEU A 160 -7.85 1.52 -20.95
CA LEU A 160 -8.35 0.79 -22.13
C LEU A 160 -7.25 0.40 -23.15
N SER A 161 -6.02 0.89 -22.97
CA SER A 161 -4.88 0.48 -23.79
C SER A 161 -4.40 -0.95 -23.47
N CYS A 162 -4.70 -1.45 -22.27
CA CYS A 162 -4.44 -2.84 -21.90
C CYS A 162 -5.54 -3.75 -22.47
N GLU A 163 -5.21 -4.55 -23.48
CA GLU A 163 -6.18 -5.42 -24.18
C GLU A 163 -6.85 -6.44 -23.26
N LYS A 164 -6.09 -7.03 -22.31
CA LYS A 164 -6.63 -8.00 -21.36
C LYS A 164 -7.72 -7.38 -20.47
N PHE A 165 -7.43 -6.21 -19.91
CA PHE A 165 -8.39 -5.45 -19.13
C PHE A 165 -9.60 -5.06 -19.97
N LYS A 166 -9.38 -4.47 -21.15
CA LYS A 166 -10.46 -4.06 -22.07
C LYS A 166 -11.39 -5.21 -22.44
N ASN A 167 -10.85 -6.41 -22.71
CA ASN A 167 -11.63 -7.58 -23.08
C ASN A 167 -12.36 -8.23 -21.89
N THR A 168 -11.88 -7.99 -20.67
CA THR A 168 -12.48 -8.56 -19.45
C THR A 168 -13.52 -7.64 -18.83
N LEU A 169 -13.37 -6.33 -19.02
CA LEU A 169 -14.28 -5.32 -18.48
C LEU A 169 -15.66 -5.43 -19.16
N THR A 170 -16.70 -5.73 -18.37
CA THR A 170 -18.07 -5.88 -18.87
C THR A 170 -18.95 -4.64 -18.64
N TRP A 171 -18.40 -3.58 -18.04
CA TRP A 171 -19.08 -2.32 -17.73
C TRP A 171 -18.26 -1.11 -18.19
N GLU A 172 -18.87 0.08 -18.18
CA GLU A 172 -18.15 1.31 -18.49
C GLU A 172 -17.35 1.81 -17.27
N ILE A 173 -16.11 2.24 -17.49
CA ILE A 173 -15.29 2.87 -16.45
C ILE A 173 -15.94 4.20 -16.07
N SER A 174 -16.22 4.37 -14.78
CA SER A 174 -16.82 5.57 -14.20
C SER A 174 -15.82 6.26 -13.26
N ASP A 175 -15.98 7.57 -13.08
CA ASP A 175 -15.28 8.40 -12.09
C ASP A 175 -15.92 8.33 -10.68
N GLU A 176 -16.96 7.51 -10.50
CA GLU A 176 -17.52 7.16 -9.19
C GLU A 176 -16.51 6.33 -8.38
N GLU A 177 -16.20 6.77 -7.16
CA GLU A 177 -15.11 6.24 -6.32
C GLU A 177 -15.04 4.71 -6.27
N GLU A 178 -16.15 4.06 -5.91
CA GLU A 178 -16.20 2.60 -5.73
C GLU A 178 -15.96 1.85 -7.04
N LYS A 179 -16.66 2.24 -8.12
CA LYS A 179 -16.53 1.62 -9.45
C LYS A 179 -15.15 1.86 -10.03
N PHE A 180 -14.58 3.04 -9.81
CA PHE A 180 -13.24 3.36 -10.27
C PHE A 180 -12.19 2.51 -9.55
N LEU A 181 -12.28 2.39 -8.22
CA LEU A 181 -11.37 1.54 -7.44
C LEU A 181 -11.47 0.06 -7.86
N GLU A 182 -12.67 -0.44 -8.15
CA GLU A 182 -12.86 -1.78 -8.70
C GLU A 182 -12.17 -1.94 -10.06
N ALA A 183 -12.39 -0.99 -10.97
CA ALA A 183 -11.76 -1.01 -12.29
C ALA A 183 -10.22 -0.98 -12.19
N VAL A 184 -9.66 -0.16 -11.30
CA VAL A 184 -8.21 -0.08 -11.08
C VAL A 184 -7.65 -1.38 -10.50
N ARG A 185 -8.33 -2.00 -9.52
CA ARG A 185 -7.91 -3.30 -8.97
C ARG A 185 -7.91 -4.39 -10.03
N LEU A 186 -8.94 -4.40 -10.88
CA LEU A 186 -9.03 -5.33 -12.01
C LEU A 186 -7.88 -5.09 -12.98
N TYR A 187 -7.64 -3.83 -13.37
CA TYR A 187 -6.53 -3.44 -14.24
C TYR A 187 -5.19 -3.93 -13.67
N ASN A 188 -4.86 -3.60 -12.42
CA ASN A 188 -3.60 -3.98 -11.77
C ASN A 188 -3.42 -5.49 -11.62
N SER A 189 -4.50 -6.28 -11.66
CA SER A 189 -4.42 -7.74 -11.64
C SER A 189 -4.12 -8.38 -13.00
N MET A 190 -4.29 -7.62 -14.10
CA MET A 190 -4.26 -8.12 -15.47
C MET A 190 -3.16 -7.52 -16.33
N CYS A 191 -2.74 -6.31 -16.00
CA CYS A 191 -1.83 -5.47 -16.77
C CYS A 191 -0.54 -5.31 -15.96
N GLU A 192 0.58 -5.66 -16.59
CA GLU A 192 1.97 -5.53 -16.11
C GLU A 192 2.78 -4.69 -17.10
#